data_AF-A0A150GV03-F1
#
_entry.id   AF-A0A150GV03-F1
#
_cell.length_a   1.000
_cell.length_b   1.000
_cell.length_c   1.000
_cell.angle_alpha   90.00
_cell.angle_beta   90.00
_cell.angle_gamma   90.00
#
_symmetry.space_group_name_H-M   'P 1'
#
loop_
_entity.id
_entity.type
_entity.pdbx_description
1 polymer ?
#
loop_
_entity_poly.entity_id
_entity_poly.type
_entity_poly.pdbx_seq_one_letter_code
_entity_poly.pdbx_strand_id
1 'polypeptide(L)'
;MTLVLYGFPTKIQALQFEWAWQHPLKSVIVKPIAQALGAKKLTGVRGKILLMLSMLHESPWRHFPLTLQYLAPEYAVMVKAEAIRMRSVSMPAALSPVTIDL
;
A
#
# COMPACT_ATOMS: atom_id res chain seq x y z
N MET A 1 -10.37 -3.08 -13.50
CA MET A 1 -9.93 -2.17 -12.42
C MET A 1 -10.43 -2.75 -11.11
N THR A 2 -9.57 -3.03 -10.12
CA THR A 2 -9.97 -3.77 -8.89
C THR A 2 -10.07 -2.89 -7.64
N LEU A 3 -9.23 -1.85 -7.55
CA LEU A 3 -9.19 -0.86 -6.47
C LEU A 3 -8.74 0.49 -7.01
N VAL A 4 -9.02 1.55 -6.27
CA VAL A 4 -8.57 2.93 -6.54
C VAL A 4 -8.07 3.55 -5.25
N LEU A 5 -6.84 4.09 -5.28
CA LEU A 5 -6.26 4.86 -4.19
C LEU A 5 -6.27 6.35 -4.58
N TYR A 6 -6.88 7.20 -3.75
CA TYR A 6 -6.98 8.64 -3.99
C TYR A 6 -6.78 9.44 -2.70
N GLY A 7 -6.85 10.77 -2.78
CA GLY A 7 -6.59 11.67 -1.64
C GLY A 7 -5.14 12.19 -1.57
N PHE A 8 -4.36 11.99 -2.63
CA PHE A 8 -3.00 12.57 -2.72
C PHE A 8 -3.07 14.11 -2.71
N PRO A 9 -2.22 14.80 -1.92
CA PRO A 9 -2.22 16.26 -1.87
C PRO A 9 -1.90 16.93 -3.22
N THR A 10 -1.15 16.26 -4.09
CA THR A 10 -0.82 16.76 -5.43
C THR A 10 -0.83 15.63 -6.47
N LYS A 11 -1.05 16.00 -7.75
CA LYS A 11 -0.90 15.09 -8.89
C LYS A 11 0.51 14.50 -8.97
N ILE A 12 1.54 15.27 -8.62
CA ILE A 12 2.94 14.82 -8.65
C ILE A 12 3.15 13.68 -7.64
N GLN A 13 2.63 13.81 -6.42
CA GLN A 13 2.73 12.77 -5.40
C GLN A 13 1.97 11.49 -5.79
N ALA A 14 0.82 11.63 -6.45
CA ALA A 14 0.09 10.49 -6.99
C ALA A 14 0.93 9.73 -8.05
N LEU A 15 1.56 10.46 -8.98
CA LEU A 15 2.43 9.87 -10.00
C LEU A 15 3.69 9.22 -9.40
N GLN A 16 4.28 9.83 -8.37
CA GLN A 16 5.42 9.24 -7.66
C GLN A 16 5.04 7.94 -6.97
N PHE A 17 3.87 7.89 -6.33
CA PHE A 17 3.34 6.66 -5.74
C PHE A 17 3.13 5.58 -6.81
N GLU A 18 2.43 5.92 -7.89
CA GLU A 18 2.16 5.00 -9.00
C GLU A 18 3.44 4.43 -9.59
N TRP A 19 4.41 5.30 -9.91
CA TRP A 19 5.68 4.88 -10.47
C TRP A 19 6.45 3.94 -9.53
N ALA A 20 6.49 4.27 -8.24
CA ALA A 20 7.15 3.44 -7.24
C ALA A 20 6.47 2.07 -7.08
N TRP A 21 5.15 2.00 -7.22
CA TRP A 21 4.38 0.76 -7.18
C TRP A 21 4.54 -0.12 -8.44
N GLN A 22 4.70 0.52 -9.60
CA GLN A 22 4.99 -0.16 -10.87
C GLN A 22 6.46 -0.65 -10.92
N HIS A 23 7.39 0.11 -10.34
CA HIS A 23 8.83 -0.16 -10.38
C HIS A 23 9.47 -0.31 -8.98
N PRO A 24 9.03 -1.29 -8.18
CA PRO A 24 9.43 -1.40 -6.77
C PRO A 24 10.94 -1.55 -6.56
N LEU A 25 11.65 -2.27 -7.43
CA LEU A 25 13.10 -2.49 -7.29
C LEU A 25 13.94 -1.28 -7.74
N LYS A 26 13.34 -0.32 -8.46
CA LYS A 26 14.00 0.93 -8.88
C LYS A 26 13.73 2.09 -7.91
N SER A 27 12.65 2.02 -7.15
CA SER A 27 12.29 3.03 -6.15
C SER A 27 13.13 2.87 -4.89
N VAL A 28 13.74 3.96 -4.42
CA VAL A 28 14.56 3.96 -3.19
C VAL A 28 13.73 3.58 -1.95
N ILE A 29 12.51 4.13 -1.83
CA ILE A 29 11.63 3.89 -0.68
C ILE A 29 11.03 2.48 -0.74
N VAL A 30 10.67 1.99 -1.94
CA VAL A 30 9.92 0.73 -2.09
C VAL A 30 10.82 -0.49 -2.24
N LYS A 31 12.08 -0.31 -2.65
CA LYS A 31 13.02 -1.43 -2.85
C LYS A 31 13.22 -2.27 -1.58
N PRO A 32 13.44 -1.69 -0.37
CA PRO A 32 13.53 -2.47 0.87
C PRO A 32 12.26 -3.28 1.15
N ILE A 33 11.09 -2.68 0.94
CA ILE A 33 9.78 -3.32 1.12
C ILE A 33 9.63 -4.52 0.17
N ALA A 34 9.96 -4.30 -1.10
CA ALA A 34 9.85 -5.31 -2.14
C ALA A 34 10.82 -6.48 -1.91
N GLN A 35 12.02 -6.20 -1.41
CA GLN A 35 12.99 -7.22 -1.01
C GLN A 35 12.49 -8.03 0.18
N ALA A 36 11.91 -7.38 1.20
CA ALA A 36 11.34 -8.04 2.37
C ALA A 36 10.13 -8.94 2.04
N LEU A 37 9.26 -8.51 1.12
CA LEU A 37 8.14 -9.32 0.63
C LEU A 37 8.60 -10.50 -0.24
N GLY A 38 9.71 -10.35 -0.94
CA GLY A 38 10.28 -11.35 -1.86
C GLY A 38 9.63 -11.29 -3.25
N ALA A 39 10.47 -11.31 -4.30
CA ALA A 39 10.06 -11.07 -5.69
C ALA A 39 8.92 -11.99 -6.20
N LYS A 40 8.91 -13.27 -5.79
CA LYS A 40 7.85 -14.23 -6.15
C LYS A 40 6.47 -13.85 -5.58
N LYS A 41 6.41 -13.09 -4.49
CA LYS A 41 5.16 -12.66 -3.85
C LYS A 41 4.63 -11.34 -4.39
N LEU A 42 5.37 -10.65 -5.26
CA LEU A 42 4.97 -9.36 -5.85
C LEU A 42 4.20 -9.53 -7.17
N THR A 43 4.04 -10.76 -7.65
CA THR A 43 3.31 -11.06 -8.88
C THR A 43 1.81 -11.22 -8.61
N GLY A 44 1.01 -10.93 -9.64
CA GLY A 44 -0.46 -11.01 -9.56
C GLY A 44 -1.10 -9.93 -8.69
N VAL A 45 -2.44 -9.96 -8.62
CA VAL A 45 -3.25 -8.94 -7.97
C VAL A 45 -2.97 -8.88 -6.46
N ARG A 46 -2.90 -10.04 -5.78
CA ARG A 46 -2.60 -10.10 -4.34
C ARG A 46 -1.24 -9.50 -4.00
N GLY A 47 -0.21 -9.83 -4.77
CA GLY A 47 1.14 -9.30 -4.54
C GLY A 47 1.22 -7.79 -4.70
N LYS A 48 0.54 -7.26 -5.71
CA LYS A 48 0.44 -5.81 -5.93
C LYS A 48 -0.34 -5.10 -4.82
N ILE A 49 -1.40 -5.70 -4.32
CA ILE A 49 -2.16 -5.17 -3.18
C ILE A 49 -1.30 -5.14 -1.92
N LEU A 50 -0.60 -6.24 -1.60
CA LEU A 50 0.30 -6.30 -0.45
C LEU A 50 1.40 -5.23 -0.53
N LEU A 51 2.04 -5.10 -1.69
CA LEU A 51 3.06 -4.08 -1.91
C LEU A 51 2.50 -2.66 -1.68
N MET A 52 1.33 -2.36 -2.24
CA MET A 52 0.67 -1.06 -2.07
C MET A 52 0.38 -0.79 -0.58
N LEU A 53 -0.22 -1.76 0.12
CA LEU A 53 -0.50 -1.64 1.56
C LEU A 53 0.76 -1.37 2.37
N SER A 54 1.86 -2.08 2.07
CA SER A 54 3.15 -1.83 2.73
C SER A 54 3.71 -0.44 2.41
N MET A 55 3.56 0.04 1.16
CA MET A 55 3.96 1.40 0.79
C MET A 55 3.21 2.47 1.60
N LEU A 56 1.91 2.28 1.88
CA LEU A 56 1.11 3.25 2.64
C LEU A 56 1.61 3.51 4.07
N HIS A 57 2.47 2.63 4.62
CA HIS A 57 3.06 2.79 5.94
C HIS A 57 4.38 3.57 5.93
N GLU A 58 4.95 3.82 4.76
CA GLU A 58 6.21 4.52 4.59
C GLU A 58 6.03 6.02 4.35
N SER A 59 7.05 6.80 4.75
CA SER A 59 7.11 8.22 4.40
C SER A 59 7.42 8.39 2.91
N PRO A 60 6.77 9.32 2.19
CA PRO A 60 5.87 10.37 2.69
C PRO A 60 4.38 9.96 2.77
N TRP A 61 4.01 8.81 2.20
CA TRP A 61 2.60 8.46 1.95
C TRP A 61 1.76 8.23 3.20
N ARG A 62 2.38 7.76 4.29
CA ARG A 62 1.74 7.60 5.61
C ARG A 62 1.13 8.88 6.19
N HIS A 63 1.54 10.05 5.69
CA HIS A 63 1.07 11.35 6.15
C HIS A 63 -0.03 11.94 5.26
N PHE A 64 -0.38 11.27 4.17
CA PHE A 64 -1.39 11.76 3.23
C PHE A 64 -2.78 11.25 3.65
N PRO A 65 -3.84 12.03 3.42
CA PRO A 65 -5.21 11.62 3.70
C PRO A 65 -5.71 10.67 2.59
N LEU A 66 -5.06 9.51 2.46
CA LEU A 66 -5.33 8.55 1.39
C LEU A 66 -6.51 7.67 1.73
N THR A 67 -7.38 7.46 0.73
CA THR A 67 -8.53 6.56 0.82
C THR A 67 -8.41 5.48 -0.25
N LEU A 68 -8.64 4.23 0.17
CA LEU A 68 -8.65 3.07 -0.71
C LEU A 68 -10.10 2.64 -0.98
N GLN A 69 -10.57 2.82 -2.22
CA GLN A 69 -11.88 2.35 -2.67
C GLN A 69 -11.77 1.02 -3.41
N TYR A 70 -12.62 0.08 -3.05
CA TYR A 70 -12.73 -1.22 -3.70
C TYR A 70 -13.76 -1.16 -4.82
N LEU A 71 -13.39 -1.63 -6.02
CA LEU A 71 -14.31 -1.78 -7.15
C LEU A 71 -14.84 -3.21 -7.28
N ALA A 72 -14.19 -4.15 -6.60
CA ALA A 72 -14.54 -5.56 -6.58
C ALA A 72 -14.58 -6.05 -5.10
N PRO A 73 -15.75 -6.50 -4.59
CA PRO A 73 -15.93 -6.86 -3.17
C PRO A 73 -15.00 -7.96 -2.65
N GLU A 74 -14.61 -8.90 -3.49
CA GLU A 74 -13.75 -10.02 -3.14
C GLU A 74 -12.38 -9.57 -2.63
N TYR A 75 -11.88 -8.41 -3.08
CA TYR A 75 -10.62 -7.86 -2.62
C TYR A 75 -10.75 -7.12 -1.29
N ALA A 76 -11.94 -6.65 -0.92
CA ALA A 76 -12.17 -5.97 0.35
C ALA A 76 -11.92 -6.93 1.53
N VAL A 77 -12.41 -8.17 1.44
CA VAL A 77 -12.20 -9.21 2.47
C VAL A 77 -10.71 -9.51 2.63
N MET A 78 -10.00 -9.67 1.50
CA MET A 78 -8.57 -9.94 1.51
C MET A 78 -7.76 -8.78 2.12
N VAL A 79 -8.05 -7.54 1.74
CA VAL A 79 -7.35 -6.38 2.29
C VAL A 79 -7.62 -6.21 3.78
N LYS A 80 -8.87 -6.41 4.24
CA LYS A 80 -9.21 -6.39 5.67
C LYS A 80 -8.38 -7.44 6.44
N ALA A 81 -8.26 -8.66 5.92
CA ALA A 81 -7.46 -9.71 6.55
C ALA A 81 -5.96 -9.38 6.62
N GLU A 82 -5.37 -8.85 5.53
CA GLU A 82 -3.96 -8.48 5.50
C GLU A 82 -3.67 -7.24 6.36
N ALA A 83 -4.58 -6.27 6.43
CA ALA A 83 -4.45 -5.11 7.32
C ALA A 83 -4.43 -5.53 8.80
N ILE A 84 -5.31 -6.46 9.20
CA ILE A 84 -5.32 -7.03 10.56
C ILE A 84 -3.99 -7.76 10.84
N ARG A 85 -3.52 -8.56 9.88
CA ARG A 85 -2.23 -9.26 9.99
C ARG A 85 -1.08 -8.27 10.19
N MET A 86 -1.02 -7.21 9.39
CA MET A 86 0.01 -6.16 9.49
C MET A 86 -0.06 -5.41 10.82
N ARG A 87 -1.27 -5.24 11.40
CA ARG A 87 -1.45 -4.62 12.73
C ARG A 87 -0.98 -5.51 13.90
N SER A 88 -1.06 -6.83 13.74
CA SER A 88 -0.70 -7.80 14.81
C SER A 88 0.81 -8.05 14.94
N VAL A 89 1.59 -7.80 13.89
CA VAL A 89 3.06 -7.85 13.91
C VAL A 89 3.54 -6.46 14.30
N SER A 90 4.19 -6.30 15.46
CA SER A 90 4.59 -4.98 15.97
C SER A 90 5.43 -4.21 14.94
N MET A 91 4.86 -3.11 14.43
CA MET A 91 5.61 -2.07 13.73
C MET A 91 6.07 -1.00 14.72
N PRO A 92 7.22 -0.34 14.49
CA PRO A 92 7.73 0.70 15.37
C PRO A 92 6.73 1.85 15.54
N ALA A 93 6.66 2.36 16.78
CA ALA A 93 5.57 3.08 17.42
C ALA A 93 5.21 4.48 16.90
N ALA A 94 5.33 4.76 15.61
CA ALA A 94 4.85 6.02 15.04
C ALA A 94 3.86 5.71 13.93
N LEU A 95 2.56 5.90 14.15
CA LEU A 95 1.55 6.39 13.19
C LEU A 95 0.13 6.36 13.74
N SER A 96 -0.58 7.46 13.54
CA SER A 96 -2.05 7.55 13.54
C SER A 96 -2.65 6.69 12.41
N PRO A 97 -3.88 6.16 12.59
CA PRO A 97 -4.50 5.25 11.63
C PRO A 97 -4.76 5.94 10.30
N VAL A 98 -4.32 5.31 9.20
CA VAL A 98 -4.91 5.53 7.88
C VAL A 98 -6.38 5.11 8.00
N THR A 99 -7.30 6.04 7.78
CA THR A 99 -8.74 5.76 7.82
C THR A 99 -9.08 4.87 6.62
N ILE A 100 -9.16 3.56 6.87
CA ILE A 100 -9.80 2.62 5.96
C ILE A 100 -11.29 2.71 6.28
N ASP A 101 -12.05 3.48 5.49
CA ASP A 101 -13.51 3.44 5.57
C ASP A 101 -13.98 2.02 5.23
N LEU A 102 -14.56 1.35 6.23
CA LEU A 102 -14.92 -0.08 6.23
C LEU A 102 -16.29 -0.37 5.64
#